data_AF-A0A4Y2VFY3-F1
#
_entry.id   AF-A0A4Y2VFY3-F1
#
_cell.length_a   1.000
_cell.length_b   1.000
_cell.length_c   1.000
_cell.angle_alpha   90.00
_cell.angle_beta   90.00
_cell.angle_gamma   90.00
#
_symmetry.space_group_name_H-M   'P 1'
#
loop_
_entity.id
_entity.type
_entity.pdbx_description
1 polymer ?
#
loop_
_entity_poly.entity_id
_entity_poly.type
_entity_poly.pdbx_seq_one_letter_code
_entity_poly.pdbx_strand_id
1 'polypeptide(L)'
;MGLTVPDKAKVVDSKALIESSDVYKDVIEFVRSLIDNILEEKRERLEGFEKEKLEKSERDKREYEIEKIKLAQLEKQLEIENARKNLVNTSQSTEIVEPGSLTDNLESLIKSVKTLTIPVPVRSESFNLFFHSLEKAFQNKSVPNELKAEILLNILGEKVNNLLAYVSREDLCDYEKIKLLVLKEFEPTPQECLNNFKKALRLPSES
;
A
#
# COMPACT_ATOMS: atom_id res chain seq x y z
N MET A 1 -51.71 -24.93 -26.59
CA MET A 1 -50.85 -24.56 -27.74
C MET A 1 -49.96 -23.42 -27.29
N GLY A 2 -48.64 -23.55 -27.45
CA GLY A 2 -47.68 -22.49 -27.11
C GLY A 2 -47.08 -21.91 -28.39
N LEU A 3 -46.85 -20.60 -28.41
CA LEU A 3 -46.13 -19.93 -29.50
C LEU A 3 -44.66 -20.37 -29.47
N THR A 4 -44.15 -20.88 -30.58
CA THR A 4 -42.74 -21.25 -30.70
C THR A 4 -41.93 -20.00 -31.05
N VAL A 5 -41.11 -19.53 -30.12
CA VAL A 5 -40.24 -18.35 -30.33
C VAL A 5 -38.84 -18.82 -30.71
N PRO A 6 -38.28 -18.38 -31.84
CA PRO A 6 -36.90 -18.71 -32.23
C PRO A 6 -35.85 -18.17 -31.24
N ASP A 7 -34.78 -18.92 -30.99
CA ASP A 7 -33.69 -18.55 -30.06
C ASP A 7 -32.98 -17.22 -30.39
N LYS A 8 -33.08 -16.75 -31.63
CA LYS A 8 -32.48 -15.49 -32.11
C LYS A 8 -33.52 -14.41 -32.42
N ALA A 9 -34.76 -14.59 -32.00
CA ALA A 9 -35.81 -13.62 -32.23
C ALA A 9 -35.46 -12.28 -31.57
N LYS A 10 -35.53 -11.20 -32.35
CA LYS A 10 -35.47 -9.84 -31.81
C LYS A 10 -36.81 -9.51 -31.14
N VAL A 11 -36.79 -8.49 -30.29
CA VAL A 11 -38.00 -7.99 -29.62
C VAL A 11 -39.13 -7.64 -30.61
N VAL A 12 -38.78 -7.14 -31.80
CA VAL A 12 -39.73 -6.84 -32.89
C VAL A 12 -40.36 -8.12 -33.44
N ASP A 13 -39.60 -9.20 -33.57
CA ASP A 13 -40.08 -10.50 -34.07
C ASP A 13 -41.04 -11.13 -33.05
N SER A 14 -40.70 -11.05 -31.76
CA SER A 14 -41.57 -11.51 -30.66
C SER A 14 -42.87 -10.70 -30.56
N LYS A 15 -42.81 -9.38 -30.78
CA LYS A 15 -44.01 -8.52 -30.84
C LYS A 15 -44.94 -8.97 -31.97
N ALA A 16 -44.39 -9.17 -33.17
CA ALA A 16 -45.17 -9.64 -34.32
C ALA A 16 -45.78 -11.03 -34.11
N LEU A 17 -45.05 -11.96 -33.47
CA LEU A 17 -45.55 -13.30 -33.13
C LEU A 17 -46.70 -13.27 -32.12
N ILE A 18 -46.63 -12.40 -31.11
CA ILE A 18 -47.68 -12.26 -30.10
C ILE A 18 -48.93 -11.61 -30.71
N GLU A 19 -48.75 -10.59 -31.56
CA GLU A 19 -49.86 -9.88 -32.20
C GLU A 19 -50.58 -10.69 -33.27
N SER A 20 -49.89 -11.60 -33.95
CA SER A 20 -50.45 -12.50 -34.97
C SER A 20 -51.04 -13.80 -34.39
N SER A 21 -50.94 -13.99 -33.07
CA SER A 21 -51.42 -15.20 -32.40
C SER A 21 -52.93 -15.20 -32.20
N ASP A 22 -53.59 -16.28 -32.60
CA ASP A 22 -55.02 -16.51 -32.34
C ASP A 22 -55.34 -16.60 -30.84
N VAL A 23 -54.34 -16.84 -29.98
CA VAL A 23 -54.50 -16.97 -28.52
C VAL A 23 -54.94 -15.65 -27.87
N TYR A 24 -54.53 -14.51 -28.43
CA TYR A 24 -54.75 -13.18 -27.85
C TYR A 24 -55.73 -12.34 -28.65
N LYS A 25 -56.39 -12.93 -29.65
CA LYS A 25 -57.24 -12.22 -30.61
C LYS A 25 -58.35 -11.39 -29.96
N ASP A 26 -58.97 -11.92 -28.91
CA ASP A 26 -60.06 -11.25 -28.19
C ASP A 26 -59.59 -10.14 -27.24
N VAL A 27 -58.29 -10.10 -26.92
CA VAL A 27 -57.67 -9.15 -25.97
C VAL A 27 -56.49 -8.39 -26.60
N ILE A 28 -56.46 -8.29 -27.92
CA ILE A 28 -55.30 -7.81 -28.68
C ILE A 28 -54.91 -6.36 -28.32
N GLU A 29 -55.88 -5.49 -28.07
CA GLU A 29 -55.65 -4.09 -27.67
C GLU A 29 -55.00 -3.98 -26.29
N PHE A 30 -55.43 -4.84 -25.34
CA PHE A 30 -54.80 -4.92 -24.02
C PHE A 30 -53.35 -5.42 -24.12
N VAL A 31 -53.12 -6.43 -24.96
CA VAL A 31 -51.78 -7.01 -25.18
C VAL A 31 -50.84 -5.99 -25.84
N ARG A 32 -51.32 -5.22 -26.83
CA ARG A 32 -50.55 -4.13 -27.44
C ARG A 32 -50.16 -3.07 -26.42
N SER A 33 -51.11 -2.59 -25.63
CA SER A 33 -50.85 -1.60 -24.57
C SER A 33 -49.84 -2.11 -23.54
N LEU A 34 -49.94 -3.38 -23.15
CA LEU A 34 -49.00 -4.01 -22.21
C LEU A 34 -47.59 -4.12 -22.82
N ILE A 35 -47.48 -4.53 -24.07
CA ILE A 35 -46.19 -4.61 -24.79
C ILE A 35 -45.57 -3.22 -24.88
N ASP A 36 -46.34 -2.21 -25.29
CA ASP A 36 -45.83 -0.85 -25.44
C ASP A 36 -45.36 -0.26 -24.11
N ASN A 37 -46.09 -0.51 -23.00
CA ASN A 37 -45.66 -0.11 -21.65
C ASN A 37 -44.35 -0.79 -21.24
N ILE A 38 -44.21 -2.11 -21.45
CA ILE A 38 -42.98 -2.85 -21.14
C ILE A 38 -41.80 -2.34 -21.98
N LEU A 39 -42.02 -2.00 -23.25
CA LEU A 39 -40.98 -1.46 -24.12
C LEU A 39 -40.55 -0.07 -23.67
N GLU A 40 -41.49 0.77 -23.26
CA GLU A 40 -41.20 2.11 -22.75
C GLU A 40 -40.45 2.06 -21.42
N GLU A 41 -40.88 1.24 -20.46
CA GLU A 41 -40.16 1.03 -19.19
C GLU A 41 -38.73 0.51 -19.42
N LYS A 42 -38.54 -0.36 -20.41
CA LYS A 42 -37.20 -0.83 -20.80
C LYS A 42 -36.35 0.26 -21.43
N ARG A 43 -36.94 1.14 -22.24
CA ARG A 43 -36.25 2.29 -22.84
C ARG A 43 -35.79 3.26 -21.75
N GLU A 44 -36.70 3.71 -20.90
CA GLU A 44 -36.41 4.67 -19.83
C GLU A 44 -35.32 4.15 -18.88
N ARG A 45 -35.36 2.87 -18.53
CA ARG A 45 -34.32 2.24 -17.69
C ARG A 45 -32.96 2.18 -18.37
N LEU A 46 -32.92 1.94 -19.68
CA LEU A 46 -31.67 1.91 -20.43
C LEU A 46 -31.07 3.31 -20.56
N GLU A 47 -31.90 4.31 -20.89
CA GLU A 47 -31.50 5.72 -20.95
C GLU A 47 -31.03 6.22 -19.58
N GLY A 48 -31.73 5.84 -18.51
CA GLY A 48 -31.32 6.13 -17.13
C GLY A 48 -29.96 5.53 -16.77
N PHE A 49 -29.72 4.28 -17.15
CA PHE A 49 -28.43 3.61 -16.92
C PHE A 49 -27.29 4.25 -17.72
N GLU A 50 -27.52 4.60 -18.98
CA GLU A 50 -26.54 5.29 -19.83
C GLU A 50 -26.20 6.68 -19.27
N LYS A 51 -27.22 7.42 -18.83
CA LYS A 51 -27.04 8.74 -18.21
C LYS A 51 -26.27 8.64 -16.89
N GLU A 52 -26.63 7.70 -16.02
CA GLU A 52 -25.91 7.48 -14.74
C GLU A 52 -24.45 7.11 -14.99
N LYS A 53 -24.18 6.25 -15.97
CA LYS A 53 -22.83 5.84 -16.35
C LYS A 53 -22.01 7.02 -16.86
N LEU A 54 -22.61 7.89 -17.69
CA LEU A 54 -21.97 9.10 -18.19
C LEU A 54 -21.66 10.07 -17.05
N GLU A 55 -22.65 10.37 -16.20
CA GLU A 55 -22.48 11.26 -15.05
C GLU A 55 -21.41 10.76 -14.08
N LYS A 56 -21.37 9.44 -13.83
CA LYS A 56 -20.33 8.83 -13.01
C LYS A 56 -18.95 9.02 -13.63
N SER A 57 -18.81 8.75 -14.92
CA SER A 57 -17.55 8.98 -15.63
C SER A 57 -17.08 10.43 -15.58
N GLU A 58 -18.01 11.40 -15.65
CA GLU A 58 -17.68 12.82 -15.53
C GLU A 58 -17.30 13.23 -14.10
N ARG A 59 -17.89 12.61 -13.08
CA ARG A 59 -17.48 12.80 -11.68
C ARG A 59 -16.06 12.28 -11.46
N ASP A 60 -15.79 11.05 -11.90
CA ASP A 60 -14.48 10.42 -11.74
C ASP A 60 -13.38 11.25 -12.44
N LYS A 61 -13.67 11.79 -13.64
CA LYS A 61 -12.75 12.67 -14.36
C LYS A 61 -12.48 13.99 -13.62
N ARG A 62 -13.52 14.58 -13.01
CA ARG A 62 -13.37 15.81 -12.22
C ARG A 62 -12.55 15.55 -10.95
N GLU A 63 -12.80 14.44 -10.28
CA GLU A 63 -12.07 14.05 -9.08
C GLU A 63 -10.59 13.82 -9.38
N TYR A 64 -10.29 13.14 -10.49
CA TYR A 64 -8.92 12.97 -10.97
C TYR A 64 -8.19 14.30 -11.24
N GLU A 65 -8.86 15.26 -11.89
CA GLU A 65 -8.26 16.58 -12.17
C GLU A 65 -7.99 17.36 -10.87
N ILE A 66 -8.90 17.27 -9.88
CA ILE A 66 -8.71 17.87 -8.56
C ILE A 66 -7.51 17.26 -7.85
N GLU A 67 -7.38 15.93 -7.88
CA GLU A 67 -6.25 15.21 -7.26
C GLU A 67 -4.92 15.66 -7.87
N LYS A 68 -4.88 15.80 -9.21
CA LYS A 68 -3.71 16.30 -9.94
C LYS A 68 -3.33 17.72 -9.55
N ILE A 69 -4.31 18.62 -9.39
CA ILE A 69 -4.08 20.00 -8.94
C ILE A 69 -3.55 20.01 -7.51
N LYS A 70 -4.14 19.22 -6.61
CA LYS A 70 -3.66 19.10 -5.21
C LYS A 70 -2.23 18.61 -5.15
N LEU A 71 -1.88 17.61 -5.96
CA LEU A 71 -0.52 17.09 -6.03
C LEU A 71 0.47 18.18 -6.48
N ALA A 72 0.16 18.90 -7.56
CA ALA A 72 1.00 20.01 -8.03
C ALA A 72 1.16 21.13 -6.98
N GLN A 73 0.11 21.40 -6.19
CA GLN A 73 0.17 22.36 -5.09
C GLN A 73 1.08 21.88 -3.94
N LEU A 74 1.06 20.59 -3.62
CA LEU A 74 1.94 19.99 -2.60
C LEU A 74 3.40 19.99 -3.06
N GLU A 75 3.67 19.61 -4.31
CA GLU A 75 5.01 19.65 -4.90
C GLU A 75 5.60 21.07 -4.87
N LYS A 76 4.81 22.08 -5.26
CA LYS A 76 5.23 23.48 -5.19
C LYS A 76 5.47 23.96 -3.76
N GLN A 77 4.65 23.53 -2.79
CA GLN A 77 4.88 23.86 -1.38
C GLN A 77 6.17 23.26 -0.86
N LEU A 78 6.44 21.99 -1.21
CA LEU A 78 7.67 21.30 -0.84
C LEU A 78 8.91 21.95 -1.48
N GLU A 79 8.81 22.40 -2.73
CA GLU A 79 9.86 23.17 -3.40
C GLU A 79 10.15 24.49 -2.67
N ILE A 80 9.11 25.24 -2.28
CA ILE A 80 9.25 26.49 -1.51
C ILE A 80 9.88 26.21 -0.14
N GLU A 81 9.44 25.17 0.56
CA GLU A 81 9.97 24.77 1.87
C GLU A 81 11.46 24.40 1.77
N ASN A 82 11.83 23.61 0.77
CA ASN A 82 13.22 23.26 0.50
C ASN A 82 14.07 24.50 0.15
N ALA A 83 13.57 25.39 -0.71
CA ALA A 83 14.25 26.64 -1.04
C ALA A 83 14.44 27.54 0.19
N ARG A 84 13.43 27.62 1.08
CA ARG A 84 13.53 28.34 2.36
C ARG A 84 14.55 27.73 3.31
N LYS A 85 14.57 26.40 3.44
CA LYS A 85 15.57 25.68 4.24
C LYS A 85 16.98 25.96 3.72
N ASN A 86 17.17 25.95 2.39
CA ASN A 86 18.45 26.29 1.76
C ASN A 86 18.85 27.76 1.98
N LEU A 87 17.90 28.70 1.97
CA LEU A 87 18.14 30.12 2.27
C LEU A 87 18.50 30.38 3.74
N VAL A 88 17.86 29.68 4.69
CA VAL A 88 18.20 29.73 6.12
C VAL A 88 19.61 29.17 6.34
N ASN A 89 19.95 28.05 5.68
CA ASN A 89 21.31 27.50 5.71
C ASN A 89 22.33 28.45 5.07
N THR A 90 21.96 29.17 4.00
CA THR A 90 22.85 30.13 3.32
C THR A 90 23.04 31.41 4.14
N SER A 91 22.01 31.85 4.87
CA SER A 91 22.06 33.05 5.72
C SER A 91 22.72 32.81 7.08
N GLN A 92 22.88 31.54 7.49
CA GLN A 92 23.75 31.14 8.60
C GLN A 92 25.18 30.82 8.14
N SER A 93 25.45 30.77 6.83
CA SER A 93 26.77 30.44 6.27
C SER A 93 27.63 31.68 5.98
N THR A 94 27.61 32.68 6.87
CA THR A 94 28.77 33.58 7.08
C THR A 94 29.63 33.14 8.26
N GLU A 95 29.38 31.95 8.81
CA GLU A 95 30.42 31.21 9.51
C GLU A 95 30.86 30.05 8.62
N ILE A 96 32.17 29.91 8.52
CA ILE A 96 32.89 28.90 7.76
C ILE A 96 32.45 27.53 8.30
N VAL A 97 31.48 26.87 7.65
CA VAL A 97 31.09 25.51 8.06
C VAL A 97 32.01 24.51 7.38
N GLU A 98 33.01 24.15 8.16
CA GLU A 98 33.81 22.94 8.09
C GLU A 98 32.96 21.70 7.69
N PRO A 99 33.48 20.78 6.85
CA PRO A 99 32.79 19.56 6.44
C PRO A 99 32.41 18.57 7.57
N GLY A 100 32.59 18.92 8.85
CA GLY A 100 32.18 18.12 10.01
C GLY A 100 30.68 18.14 10.35
N SER A 101 29.92 19.15 9.91
CA SER A 101 28.54 19.37 10.41
C SER A 101 27.52 18.29 9.99
N LEU A 102 27.69 17.66 8.82
CA LEU A 102 26.76 16.60 8.36
C LEU A 102 27.06 15.24 9.02
N THR A 103 28.33 14.93 9.25
CA THR A 103 28.74 13.71 9.95
C THR A 103 28.34 13.73 11.42
N ASP A 104 28.42 14.90 12.06
CA ASP A 104 27.99 15.10 13.44
C ASP A 104 26.49 14.84 13.63
N ASN A 105 25.68 15.16 12.63
CA ASN A 105 24.24 14.90 12.65
C ASN A 105 23.92 13.40 12.58
N LEU A 106 24.56 12.66 11.67
CA LEU A 106 24.38 11.22 11.54
C LEU A 106 24.88 10.48 12.78
N GLU A 107 26.04 10.85 13.31
CA GLU A 107 26.58 10.22 14.53
C GLU A 107 25.66 10.45 15.74
N SER A 108 25.14 11.66 15.89
CA SER A 108 24.13 12.00 16.91
C SER A 108 22.84 11.19 16.74
N LEU A 109 22.39 10.99 15.50
CA LEU A 109 21.21 10.19 15.18
C LEU A 109 21.44 8.71 15.48
N ILE A 110 22.58 8.15 15.07
CA ILE A 110 23.00 6.78 15.39
C ILE A 110 23.03 6.58 16.91
N LYS A 111 23.64 7.48 17.66
CA LYS A 111 23.71 7.42 19.13
C LYS A 111 22.34 7.48 19.77
N SER A 112 21.47 8.36 19.28
CA SER A 112 20.09 8.50 19.75
C SER A 112 19.26 7.24 19.50
N VAL A 113 19.35 6.67 18.30
CA VAL A 113 18.65 5.42 17.94
C VAL A 113 19.20 4.24 18.75
N LYS A 114 20.52 4.12 18.89
CA LYS A 114 21.19 3.10 19.72
C LYS A 114 20.68 3.12 21.16
N THR A 115 20.51 4.31 21.73
CA THR A 115 20.03 4.48 23.11
C THR A 115 18.56 4.03 23.28
N LEU A 116 17.74 4.17 22.24
CA LEU A 116 16.32 3.81 22.25
C LEU A 116 16.03 2.38 21.79
N THR A 117 17.05 1.68 21.30
CA THR A 117 16.93 0.32 20.80
C THR A 117 17.49 -0.65 21.84
N ILE A 118 16.88 -1.82 21.98
CA ILE A 118 17.48 -2.88 22.82
C ILE A 118 18.86 -3.29 22.27
N PRO A 119 19.77 -3.81 23.10
CA PRO A 119 21.07 -4.29 22.64
C PRO A 119 20.94 -5.34 21.53
N VAL A 120 21.92 -5.39 20.62
CA VAL A 120 21.96 -6.38 19.54
C VAL A 120 21.88 -7.78 20.15
N PRO A 121 20.85 -8.57 19.85
CA PRO A 121 20.65 -9.85 20.51
C PRO A 121 21.76 -10.83 20.18
N VAL A 122 22.12 -11.68 21.14
CA VAL A 122 23.02 -12.81 20.90
C VAL A 122 22.26 -13.99 20.33
N ARG A 123 21.04 -14.25 20.84
CA ARG A 123 20.19 -15.36 20.45
C ARG A 123 19.23 -15.00 19.31
N SER A 124 19.04 -15.96 18.42
CA SER A 124 18.15 -15.91 17.25
C SER A 124 16.72 -15.46 17.58
N GLU A 125 16.14 -15.95 18.68
CA GLU A 125 14.72 -15.71 19.00
C GLU A 125 14.41 -14.24 19.35
N SER A 126 15.44 -13.46 19.68
CA SER A 126 15.30 -12.08 20.17
C SER A 126 15.47 -11.03 19.07
N PHE A 127 15.84 -11.42 17.85
CA PHE A 127 16.01 -10.49 16.72
C PHE A 127 14.72 -9.80 16.30
N ASN A 128 13.58 -10.50 16.37
CA ASN A 128 12.27 -9.88 16.08
C ASN A 128 11.96 -8.71 17.02
N LEU A 129 12.23 -8.90 18.32
CA LEU A 129 12.05 -7.84 19.31
C LEU A 129 13.02 -6.68 19.10
N PHE A 130 14.27 -6.98 18.69
CA PHE A 130 15.26 -5.97 18.35
C PHE A 130 14.81 -5.09 17.18
N PHE A 131 14.38 -5.69 16.07
CA PHE A 131 13.89 -4.93 14.92
C PHE A 131 12.65 -4.10 15.26
N HIS A 132 11.71 -4.67 16.03
CA HIS A 132 10.56 -3.91 16.49
C HIS A 132 10.95 -2.68 17.33
N SER A 133 11.90 -2.84 18.26
CA SER A 133 12.43 -1.74 19.06
C SER A 133 13.14 -0.69 18.19
N LEU A 134 13.90 -1.14 17.19
CA LEU A 134 14.66 -0.28 16.29
C LEU A 134 13.74 0.55 15.39
N GLU A 135 12.73 -0.07 14.80
CA GLU A 135 11.74 0.60 13.95
C GLU A 135 10.97 1.67 14.73
N LYS A 136 10.62 1.36 15.99
CA LYS A 136 10.02 2.33 16.90
C LYS A 136 10.97 3.50 17.18
N ALA A 137 12.26 3.23 17.37
CA ALA A 137 13.26 4.28 17.52
C ALA A 137 13.41 5.14 16.25
N PHE A 138 13.34 4.54 15.06
CA PHE A 138 13.33 5.27 13.79
C PHE A 138 12.12 6.20 13.66
N GLN A 139 10.92 5.73 14.01
CA GLN A 139 9.72 6.55 14.02
C GLN A 139 9.84 7.70 15.03
N ASN A 140 10.29 7.42 16.25
CA ASN A 140 10.44 8.42 17.31
C ASN A 140 11.45 9.53 16.97
N LYS A 141 12.46 9.23 16.14
CA LYS A 141 13.50 10.17 15.72
C LYS A 141 13.30 10.70 14.30
N SER A 142 12.17 10.37 13.66
CA SER A 142 11.85 10.75 12.29
C SER A 142 13.01 10.48 11.31
N VAL A 143 13.60 9.28 11.42
CA VAL A 143 14.77 8.89 10.63
C VAL A 143 14.39 8.75 9.15
N PRO A 144 15.06 9.49 8.23
CA PRO A 144 14.86 9.34 6.78
C PRO A 144 15.11 7.91 6.31
N ASN A 145 14.35 7.46 5.31
CA ASN A 145 14.44 6.08 4.82
C ASN A 145 15.84 5.75 4.27
N GLU A 146 16.49 6.74 3.67
CA GLU A 146 17.82 6.66 3.07
C GLU A 146 18.91 6.35 4.11
N LEU A 147 18.70 6.76 5.37
CA LEU A 147 19.66 6.59 6.47
C LEU A 147 19.41 5.32 7.30
N LYS A 148 18.24 4.69 7.18
CA LYS A 148 17.88 3.52 8.01
C LYS A 148 18.82 2.35 7.81
N ALA A 149 19.22 2.08 6.57
CA ALA A 149 20.15 1.01 6.24
C ALA A 149 21.53 1.27 6.86
N GLU A 150 22.08 2.47 6.68
CA GLU A 150 23.38 2.86 7.24
C GLU A 150 23.39 2.80 8.77
N ILE A 151 22.34 3.31 9.43
CA ILE A 151 22.20 3.25 10.88
C ILE A 151 22.11 1.79 11.35
N LEU A 152 21.30 0.95 10.68
CA LEU A 152 21.18 -0.47 11.01
C LEU A 152 22.54 -1.19 10.94
N LEU A 153 23.28 -1.00 9.86
CA LEU A 153 24.61 -1.60 9.68
C LEU A 153 25.58 -1.14 10.78
N ASN A 154 25.53 0.14 11.15
CA ASN A 154 26.35 0.67 12.25
C ASN A 154 25.96 0.10 13.63
N ILE A 155 24.68 -0.23 13.83
CA ILE A 155 24.20 -0.85 15.07
C ILE A 155 24.60 -2.32 15.14
N LEU A 156 24.42 -3.07 14.05
CA LEU A 156 24.75 -4.49 13.99
C LEU A 156 26.27 -4.74 13.99
N GLY A 157 27.05 -3.80 13.47
CA GLY A 157 28.51 -3.80 13.50
C GLY A 157 29.09 -5.08 12.89
N GLU A 158 30.08 -5.65 13.59
CA GLU A 158 30.82 -6.84 13.12
C GLU A 158 29.94 -8.08 12.93
N LYS A 159 28.78 -8.15 13.61
CA LYS A 159 27.89 -9.31 13.57
C LYS A 159 27.33 -9.60 12.19
N VAL A 160 27.21 -8.58 11.35
CA VAL A 160 26.75 -8.72 9.96
C VAL A 160 27.86 -8.63 8.93
N ASN A 161 29.08 -8.22 9.27
CA ASN A 161 30.16 -8.01 8.28
C ASN A 161 30.43 -9.24 7.40
N ASN A 162 30.32 -10.45 7.97
CA ASN A 162 30.46 -11.70 7.20
C ASN A 162 29.28 -11.93 6.24
N LEU A 163 28.07 -11.50 6.60
CA LEU A 163 26.88 -11.54 5.76
C LEU A 163 27.02 -10.51 4.62
N LEU A 164 27.54 -9.31 4.90
CA LEU A 164 27.71 -8.24 3.91
C LEU A 164 28.77 -8.58 2.84
N ALA A 165 29.70 -9.51 3.12
CA ALA A 165 30.74 -9.90 2.17
C ALA A 165 30.20 -10.49 0.85
N TYR A 166 28.95 -10.99 0.87
CA TYR A 166 28.31 -11.63 -0.27
C TYR A 166 27.09 -10.85 -0.81
N VAL A 167 26.80 -9.68 -0.25
CA VAL A 167 25.62 -8.86 -0.58
C VAL A 167 26.03 -7.74 -1.55
N SER A 168 25.20 -7.46 -2.57
CA SER A 168 25.48 -6.41 -3.55
C SER A 168 25.38 -5.02 -2.91
N ARG A 169 26.09 -4.04 -3.48
CA ARG A 169 26.07 -2.66 -2.95
C ARG A 169 24.66 -2.05 -2.98
N GLU A 170 23.86 -2.40 -3.99
CA GLU A 170 22.49 -1.92 -4.13
C GLU A 170 21.58 -2.45 -3.02
N ASP A 171 21.78 -3.71 -2.59
CA ASP A 171 21.03 -4.33 -1.51
C ASP A 171 21.44 -3.79 -0.12
N LEU A 172 22.67 -3.28 0.02
CA LEU A 172 23.18 -2.65 1.25
C LEU A 172 22.61 -1.25 1.52
N CYS A 173 21.89 -0.66 0.56
CA CYS A 173 21.19 0.61 0.75
C CYS A 173 19.71 0.42 1.13
N ASP A 174 19.21 -0.82 1.09
CA ASP A 174 17.80 -1.13 1.34
C ASP A 174 17.62 -1.75 2.72
N TYR A 175 16.96 -1.00 3.61
CA TYR A 175 16.69 -1.42 4.98
C TYR A 175 15.93 -2.75 5.06
N GLU A 176 14.90 -2.94 4.22
CA GLU A 176 14.06 -4.14 4.30
C GLU A 176 14.84 -5.37 3.84
N LYS A 177 15.68 -5.23 2.82
CA LYS A 177 16.55 -6.33 2.38
C LYS A 177 17.56 -6.73 3.45
N ILE A 178 18.23 -5.77 4.09
CA ILE A 178 19.18 -6.07 5.17
C ILE A 178 18.46 -6.75 6.34
N LYS A 179 17.30 -6.24 6.75
CA LYS A 179 16.48 -6.84 7.81
C LYS A 179 16.13 -8.29 7.48
N LEU A 180 15.66 -8.57 6.25
CA LEU A 180 15.33 -9.92 5.82
C LEU A 180 16.54 -10.85 5.84
N LEU A 181 17.71 -10.37 5.38
CA LEU A 181 18.94 -11.15 5.40
C LEU A 181 19.37 -11.50 6.83
N VAL A 182 19.31 -10.53 7.75
CA VAL A 182 19.64 -10.74 9.17
C VAL A 182 18.66 -11.72 9.80
N LEU A 183 17.36 -11.56 9.56
CA LEU A 183 16.35 -12.48 10.09
C LEU A 183 16.53 -13.91 9.58
N LYS A 184 16.87 -14.07 8.30
CA LYS A 184 17.14 -15.39 7.70
C LYS A 184 18.38 -16.05 8.27
N GLU A 185 19.45 -15.29 8.48
CA GLU A 185 20.71 -15.81 9.03
C GLU A 185 20.55 -16.20 10.52
N PHE A 186 19.77 -15.43 11.26
CA PHE A 186 19.53 -15.63 12.69
C PHE A 186 18.14 -16.22 12.98
N GLU A 187 17.57 -16.98 12.04
CA GLU A 187 16.33 -17.73 12.30
C GLU A 187 16.66 -18.99 13.11
N PRO A 188 15.98 -19.26 14.24
CA PRO A 188 16.24 -20.48 14.99
C PRO A 188 15.87 -21.69 14.14
N THR A 189 16.81 -22.62 14.01
CA THR A 189 16.54 -23.86 13.27
C THR A 189 15.43 -24.67 13.96
N PRO A 190 14.66 -25.50 13.24
CA PRO A 190 13.65 -26.36 13.87
C PRO A 190 14.21 -27.22 15.03
N GLN A 191 15.47 -27.64 14.91
CA GLN A 191 16.17 -28.38 15.95
C GLN A 191 16.45 -27.54 17.20
N GLU A 192 16.80 -26.26 17.02
CA GLU A 192 17.04 -25.32 18.10
C GLU A 192 15.74 -24.94 18.81
N CYS A 193 14.65 -24.74 18.04
CA CYS A 193 13.30 -24.60 18.58
C CYS A 193 12.91 -25.81 19.47
N LEU A 194 13.14 -27.03 18.98
CA LEU A 194 12.88 -28.25 19.75
C LEU A 194 13.74 -28.33 21.02
N ASN A 195 15.02 -27.98 20.93
CA ASN A 195 15.93 -27.97 22.07
C ASN A 195 15.52 -26.92 23.12
N ASN A 196 15.12 -25.72 22.68
CA ASN A 196 14.62 -24.67 23.56
C ASN A 196 13.33 -25.08 24.24
N PHE A 197 12.40 -25.72 23.51
CA PHE A 197 11.16 -26.26 24.08
C PHE A 197 11.45 -27.31 25.16
N LYS A 198 12.38 -28.24 24.91
CA LYS A 198 12.76 -29.26 25.90
C LYS A 198 13.43 -28.68 27.15
N LYS A 199 14.13 -27.56 27.01
CA LYS A 199 14.80 -26.85 28.12
C LYS A 199 13.86 -25.91 28.88
N ALA A 200 12.73 -25.53 28.31
CA ALA A 200 11.72 -24.72 28.97
C ALA A 200 11.03 -25.56 30.05
N LEU A 201 11.55 -25.48 31.28
CA LEU A 201 10.93 -26.06 32.45
C LEU A 201 10.01 -25.03 33.09
N ARG A 202 8.78 -25.43 33.39
CA ARG A 202 7.85 -24.62 34.18
C ARG A 202 8.48 -24.34 35.54
N LEU A 203 8.66 -23.07 35.86
CA LEU A 203 9.17 -22.70 37.18
C LEU A 203 8.06 -22.92 38.22
N PRO A 204 8.39 -23.32 39.46
CA PRO A 204 7.39 -23.49 40.53
C PRO A 204 6.59 -22.20 40.83
N SER A 205 7.10 -21.05 40.41
CA SER A 205 6.49 -19.73 40.55
C SER A 205 5.56 -19.33 39.40
N GLU A 206 5.45 -20.14 38.35
CA GLU A 206 4.57 -19.87 37.20
C GLU A 206 3.21 -20.55 37.43
N SER A 207 2.18 -19.73 37.63
CA SER A 207 0.77 -20.14 37.85
C SER A 207 0.11 -20.67 36.59
#